data_AF-A0A644WKH6-F1
#
_entry.id   AF-A0A644WKH6-F1
#
_cell.length_a   1.000
_cell.length_b   1.000
_cell.length_c   1.000
_cell.angle_alpha   90.00
_cell.angle_beta   90.00
_cell.angle_gamma   90.00
#
_symmetry.space_group_name_H-M   'P 1'
#
loop_
_entity.id
_entity.type
_entity.pdbx_description
1 polymer ?
#
loop_
_entity_poly.entity_id
_entity_poly.type
_entity_poly.pdbx_seq_one_letter_code
_entity_poly.pdbx_strand_id
1 'polypeptide(L)' 'MATRMGHRAVEELIAGGSNLIVCYRNSQITTVPIDEALEMTKGLDDYMYRVSQEITI' A
#
# COMPACT_ATOMS: atom_id res chain seq x y z
N MET A 1 -11.15 -4.22 1.43
CA MET A 1 -9.80 -3.90 1.97
C MET A 1 -9.86 -3.03 3.22
N ALA A 2 -10.68 -1.97 3.24
CA ALA A 2 -10.79 -1.05 4.38
C ALA A 2 -10.94 -1.74 5.75
N THR A 3 -11.85 -2.71 5.90
CA THR A 3 -12.07 -3.43 7.16
C THR A 3 -10.81 -4.13 7.69
N ARG A 4 -10.10 -4.87 6.81
CA ARG A 4 -8.88 -5.60 7.21
C ARG A 4 -7.73 -4.66 7.56
N MET A 5 -7.58 -3.56 6.82
CA MET A 5 -6.54 -2.56 7.09
C MET A 5 -6.84 -1.78 8.38
N GLY A 6 -8.11 -1.46 8.63
CA GLY A 6 -8.55 -0.81 9.87
C GLY A 6 -8.32 -1.69 11.09
N HIS A 7 -8.63 -2.98 11.01
CA HIS A 7 -8.31 -3.93 12.09
C HIS A 7 -6.80 -3.98 12.36
N ARG A 8 -5.97 -4.10 11.33
CA ARG A 8 -4.51 -4.10 11.48
C ARG A 8 -4.00 -2.80 12.13
N ALA A 9 -4.55 -1.64 11.76
CA ALA A 9 -4.18 -0.37 12.37
C ALA A 9 -4.46 -0.36 13.88
N VAL A 10 -5.58 -0.92 14.31
CA VAL A 10 -5.92 -1.06 15.73
C VAL A 10 -4.97 -2.01 16.45
N GLU A 11 -4.59 -3.14 15.83
CA GLU A 11 -3.61 -4.07 16.41
C GLU A 11 -2.26 -3.38 16.68
N GLU A 12 -1.78 -2.57 15.74
CA GLU A 12 -0.52 -1.84 15.89
C GLU A 12 -0.58 -0.79 17.00
N LEU A 13 -1.72 -0.08 17.12
CA LEU A 13 -1.93 0.87 18.23
C LEU A 13 -1.92 0.17 19.59
N ILE A 14 -2.52 -1.02 19.69
CA ILE A 14 -2.51 -1.82 20.93
C ILE A 14 -1.09 -2.32 21.25
N ALA A 15 -0.30 -2.67 20.23
CA ALA A 15 1.10 -3.06 20.39
C ALA A 15 2.03 -1.89 20.78
N GLY A 16 1.51 -0.66 20.87
CA GLY A 16 2.28 0.55 21.17
C GLY A 16 2.98 1.16 19.95
N GLY A 17 2.65 0.69 18.75
CA GLY A 17 3.12 1.26 17.49
C GLY A 17 2.55 2.66 17.27
N SER A 18 3.41 3.59 16.90
CA SER A 18 3.04 4.95 16.49
C SER A 18 3.78 5.33 15.22
N ASN A 19 3.25 6.29 14.46
CA ASN A 19 3.84 6.75 13.19
C ASN A 19 4.03 5.63 12.15
N LEU A 20 3.05 4.73 12.04
CA LEU A 20 3.02 3.64 11.07
C LEU A 20 1.87 3.84 10.08
N ILE A 21 2.12 3.54 8.81
CA ILE A 21 1.11 3.50 7.76
C ILE A 21 0.81 2.04 7.44
N VAL A 22 -0.48 1.68 7.51
CA VAL A 22 -0.96 0.38 7.03
C VAL A 22 -1.20 0.49 5.52
N CYS A 23 -0.54 -0.37 4.76
CA CYS A 23 -0.66 -0.41 3.30
C CYS A 23 -0.92 -1.83 2.80
N TYR A 24 -1.42 -1.93 1.57
CA TYR A 24 -1.58 -3.20 0.86
C TYR A 24 -0.54 -3.29 -0.25
N ARG A 25 0.35 -4.28 -0.18
CA ARG A 25 1.45 -4.47 -1.13
C ARG A 25 1.63 -5.97 -1.39
N ASN A 26 1.86 -6.36 -2.64
CA ASN A 26 2.12 -7.76 -3.04
C ASN A 26 1.08 -8.74 -2.48
N SER A 27 -0.19 -8.36 -2.59
CA SER A 27 -1.34 -9.12 -2.07
C SER A 27 -1.42 -9.27 -0.55
N GLN A 28 -0.62 -8.54 0.22
CA GLN A 28 -0.54 -8.61 1.68
C GLN A 28 -0.73 -7.25 2.36
N ILE A 29 -1.23 -7.26 3.59
CA ILE A 29 -1.32 -6.06 4.42
C ILE A 29 -0.01 -5.94 5.19
N THR A 30 0.67 -4.81 5.03
CA THR A 30 1.97 -4.54 5.64
C THR A 30 1.96 -3.17 6.30
N THR A 31 2.84 -2.99 7.27
CA THR A 31 3.04 -1.73 7.98
C THR A 31 4.40 -1.16 7.62
N VAL A 32 4.43 0.13 7.33
CA VAL A 32 5.64 0.87 7.00
C VAL A 32 5.73 2.12 7.86
N PRO A 33 6.93 2.55 8.30
CA PRO A 33 7.12 3.82 8.96
C PRO A 33 6.65 4.99 8.07
N ILE A 34 6.13 6.05 8.69
CA ILE A 34 5.68 7.25 7.96
C ILE A 34 6.82 7.84 7.12
N ASP A 35 8.03 7.96 7.67
CA ASP A 35 9.15 8.59 6.97
C ASP A 35 9.52 7.83 5.68
N GLU A 36 9.62 6.49 5.77
CA GLU A 36 9.86 5.63 4.62
C GLU A 36 8.73 5.76 3.58
N ALA A 37 7.48 5.76 4.05
CA ALA A 37 6.32 5.85 3.18
C ALA A 37 6.20 7.21 2.45
N LEU A 38 6.69 8.30 3.04
CA LEU A 38 6.71 9.62 2.41
C LEU A 38 7.77 9.71 1.31
N GLU A 39 8.89 8.99 1.46
CA GLU A 39 9.94 8.91 0.44
C GLU A 39 9.55 7.99 -0.74
N MET A 40 8.53 7.14 -0.56
CA MET A 40 8.08 6.23 -1.61
C MET A 40 7.46 6.97 -2.80
N THR A 41 8.02 6.74 -4.00
CA THR A 41 7.44 7.20 -5.26
C THR A 41 6.46 6.17 -5.82
N LYS A 42 5.22 6.59 -6.12
CA LYS A 42 4.25 5.76 -6.84
C LYS A 42 4.55 5.78 -8.34
N GLY A 43 4.95 4.63 -8.88
CA GLY A 43 5.06 4.41 -10.33
C GLY A 43 3.78 3.81 -10.92
N LEU A 44 3.63 3.93 -12.23
CA LEU A 44 2.69 3.15 -13.03
C LEU A 44 3.44 1.97 -13.64
N ASP A 45 2.78 0.83 -13.81
CA ASP A 45 3.35 -0.30 -14.54
C ASP A 45 3.32 0.00 -16.04
N ASP A 46 4.51 0.23 -16.63
CA ASP A 46 4.67 0.57 -18.05
C ASP A 46 4.19 -0.53 -19.00
N TYR A 47 4.28 -1.80 -18.58
CA TYR A 47 3.77 -2.91 -19.38
C TYR A 47 2.25 -2.87 -19.43
N MET A 48 1.59 -2.69 -18.28
CA MET A 48 0.13 -2.50 -18.22
C MET A 48 -0.33 -1.28 -19.02
N TYR A 49 0.42 -0.19 -18.99
CA TYR A 49 0.12 0.98 -19.83
C TYR A 49 0.18 0.64 -21.32
N ARG A 50 1.23 -0.03 -21.79
CA ARG A 50 1.33 -0.47 -23.20
C ARG A 50 0.21 -1.43 -23.61
N VAL A 51 -0.07 -2.44 -22.79
CA VAL A 51 -1.16 -3.39 -23.04
C VAL A 51 -2.50 -2.65 -23.19
N SER A 52 -2.77 -1.64 -22.36
CA SER A 52 -4.00 -0.85 -22.46
C SER A 52 -4.16 -0.14 -23.82
N GLN A 53 -3.05 0.28 -24.43
CA GLN A 53 -3.06 0.92 -25.75
C GLN A 53 -3.29 -0.11 -26.86
N GLU A 54 -2.70 -1.29 -26.75
CA GLU A 54 -2.80 -2.37 -27.74
C GLU A 54 -4.19 -3.02 -27.79
N ILE A 55 -4.88 -3.15 -26.65
CA ILE A 55 -6.24 -3.75 -26.59
C ILE A 55 -7.36 -2.78 -26.98
N THR A 56 -7.07 -1.49 -27.11
CA THR A 56 -8.06 -0.46 -27.46
C THR A 56 -8.32 -0.39 -28.97
N ILE A 57 -7.51 -1.09 -29.77
CA ILE A 57 -7.58 -1.19 -31.25
C ILE A 57 -8.41 -2.40 -31.66
#